data_AF-A0AAW0KJ31-F1
#
_entry.id   AF-A0AAW0KJ31-F1
#
_cell.length_a   1.000
_cell.length_b   1.000
_cell.length_c   1.000
_cell.angle_alpha   90.00
_cell.angle_beta   90.00
_cell.angle_gamma   90.00
#
_symmetry.space_group_name_H-M   'P 1'
#
loop_
_entity.id
_entity.type
_entity.pdbx_description
1 polymer ?
#
loop_
_entity_poly.entity_id
_entity_poly.type
_entity_poly.pdbx_seq_one_letter_code
_entity_poly.pdbx_strand_id
1 'polypeptide(L)' 'MKESMQIFDWELCDDELEKNNNNNNNQCRAFKAENFVTEKGPYKSLEELWDDDAWNFIFINKRFVQLKK' A
#
# COMPACT_ATOMS: atom_id res chain seq x y z
N MET A 1 -1.25 -19.55 13.81
CA MET A 1 -0.36 -18.37 13.78
C MET A 1 1.12 -18.78 13.66
N LYS A 2 1.45 -19.69 12.72
CA LYS A 2 2.83 -20.18 12.50
C LYS A 2 3.32 -19.87 11.08
N GLU A 3 2.41 -19.86 10.11
CA GLU A 3 2.73 -19.70 8.68
C GLU A 3 3.28 -18.31 8.34
N SER A 4 2.80 -17.23 8.98
CA SER A 4 3.33 -15.88 8.77
C SER A 4 4.80 -15.72 9.20
N MET A 5 5.34 -16.66 9.99
CA MET A 5 6.74 -16.65 10.42
C MET A 5 7.67 -17.32 9.41
N GLN A 6 7.13 -18.09 8.45
CA GLN A 6 7.89 -18.84 7.45
C GLN A 6 8.13 -18.05 6.15
N ILE A 7 7.90 -16.74 6.17
CA ILE A 7 8.03 -15.86 5.00
C ILE A 7 9.47 -15.47 4.65
N PHE A 8 10.45 -15.86 5.48
CA PHE A 8 11.85 -15.47 5.33
C PHE A 8 12.69 -16.51 4.57
N ASP A 9 12.21 -17.75 4.47
CA ASP A 9 12.96 -18.86 3.86
C ASP A 9 12.72 -18.99 2.34
N TRP A 10 11.94 -18.09 1.75
CA TRP A 10 11.59 -18.11 0.32
C TRP A 10 11.67 -16.70 -0.29
N GLU A 11 12.00 -16.63 -1.58
CA GLU A 11 12.02 -15.40 -2.37
C GLU A 11 11.11 -15.55 -3.58
N LEU A 12 10.47 -14.44 -3.99
CA LEU A 12 9.73 -14.37 -5.24
C LEU A 12 10.71 -14.23 -6.41
N CYS A 13 10.45 -14.93 -7.51
CA CYS A 13 11.20 -14.70 -8.75
C CYS A 13 10.84 -13.33 -9.36
N ASP A 14 11.77 -12.77 -10.15
CA ASP A 14 11.60 -11.47 -10.80
C ASP A 14 10.36 -11.42 -11.70
N ASP A 15 10.06 -12.50 -12.43
CA ASP A 15 8.86 -12.61 -13.26
C ASP A 15 7.55 -12.56 -12.44
N GLU A 16 7.56 -13.10 -11.22
CA GLU A 16 6.39 -13.11 -10.33
C GLU A 16 6.21 -11.76 -9.65
N LEU A 17 7.32 -11.09 -9.30
CA LEU A 17 7.32 -9.71 -8.83
C LEU A 17 6.79 -8.76 -9.90
N GLU A 18 7.28 -8.89 -11.13
CA GLU A 18 6.82 -8.09 -12.26
C GLU A 18 5.35 -8.36 -12.54
N LYS A 19 4.91 -9.62 -12.51
CA LYS A 19 3.51 -9.95 -12.68
C LYS A 19 2.66 -9.32 -11.58
N ASN A 20 3.08 -9.31 -10.32
CA ASN A 20 2.34 -8.68 -9.22
C ASN A 20 2.31 -7.15 -9.31
N ASN A 21 3.38 -6.51 -9.80
CA ASN A 21 3.46 -5.06 -9.99
C ASN A 21 2.69 -4.58 -11.22
N ASN A 22 2.74 -5.36 -12.31
CA ASN A 22 2.09 -5.05 -13.58
C ASN A 22 0.65 -5.56 -13.63
N ASN A 23 0.25 -6.46 -12.73
CA ASN A 23 -1.17 -6.76 -12.53
C ASN A 23 -1.79 -5.47 -12.01
N ASN A 24 -2.50 -4.78 -12.89
CA ASN A 24 -3.29 -3.58 -12.62
C ASN A 24 -4.52 -3.94 -11.76
N ASN A 25 -4.30 -4.77 -10.74
CA ASN A 25 -5.23 -5.10 -9.68
C ASN A 25 -5.58 -3.78 -9.04
N ASN A 26 -6.87 -3.45 -9.08
CA ASN A 26 -7.44 -2.23 -8.54
C ASN A 26 -7.03 -2.06 -7.06
N GLN A 27 -5.86 -1.44 -6.82
CA GLN A 27 -5.31 -1.25 -5.49
C GLN A 27 -6.26 -0.31 -4.77
N CYS A 28 -6.96 -0.84 -3.79
CA CYS A 28 -7.90 -0.07 -2.99
C CYS A 28 -7.61 -0.30 -1.51
N ARG A 29 -7.85 0.75 -0.73
CA ARG A 29 -7.66 0.68 0.72
C ARG A 29 -8.73 -0.24 1.32
N ALA A 30 -8.30 -1.28 2.02
CA ALA A 30 -9.22 -2.22 2.66
C ALA A 30 -10.09 -1.54 3.74
N PHE A 31 -9.54 -0.55 4.44
CA PHE A 31 -10.27 0.25 5.41
C PHE A 31 -10.20 1.73 5.06
N LYS A 32 -11.33 2.29 4.63
CA LYS A 32 -11.42 3.67 4.14
C LYS A 32 -11.44 4.73 5.23
N ALA A 33 -11.80 4.35 6.47
CA ALA A 33 -11.89 5.26 7.61
C ALA A 33 -12.89 6.43 7.42
N GLU A 34 -13.96 6.22 6.62
CA GLU A 34 -14.99 7.23 6.31
C GLU A 34 -15.64 7.83 7.57
N ASN A 35 -15.74 7.05 8.65
CA ASN A 35 -16.28 7.50 9.94
C ASN A 35 -15.49 8.63 10.60
N PHE A 36 -14.25 8.90 10.15
CA PHE A 36 -13.40 9.97 10.65
C PHE A 36 -13.52 11.25 9.81
N VAL A 37 -14.24 11.21 8.69
CA VAL A 37 -14.47 12.37 7.80
C VAL A 37 -15.77 13.04 8.18
N THR A 38 -15.72 14.32 8.54
CA THR A 38 -16.91 15.10 8.89
C THR A 38 -16.74 16.55 8.48
N GLU A 39 -17.82 17.21 8.05
CA GLU A 39 -17.79 18.60 7.57
C GLU A 39 -17.26 19.60 8.63
N LYS A 40 -17.53 19.31 9.91
CA LYS A 40 -17.13 20.13 11.06
C LYS A 40 -15.89 19.58 11.79
N GLY A 41 -15.31 18.49 11.30
CA GLY A 41 -14.18 17.82 11.91
C GLY A 41 -12.84 18.27 11.35
N PRO A 42 -11.75 17.63 11.82
CA PRO A 42 -10.41 17.94 11.36
C PRO A 42 -10.16 17.53 9.90
N TYR A 43 -10.91 16.55 9.39
CA TYR A 43 -10.80 16.07 8.01
C TYR A 43 -12.16 16.17 7.32
N LYS A 44 -12.22 16.95 6.25
CA LYS A 44 -13.45 17.22 5.48
C LYS A 44 -13.61 16.29 4.29
N SER A 45 -12.53 15.64 3.87
CA SER A 45 -12.55 14.63 2.82
C SER A 45 -11.61 13.46 3.15
N LEU A 46 -11.73 12.37 2.39
CA LEU A 46 -10.84 11.22 2.52
C LEU A 46 -9.42 11.55 2.09
N GLU A 47 -9.26 12.42 1.10
CA GLU A 47 -7.96 12.86 0.59
C GLU A 47 -7.19 13.62 1.68
N GLU A 48 -7.88 14.46 2.45
CA GLU A 48 -7.30 15.18 3.59
C GLU A 48 -6.99 14.24 4.77
N LEU A 49 -7.83 13.23 5.01
CA LEU A 49 -7.59 12.23 6.05
C LEU A 49 -6.32 11.40 5.78
N TRP A 50 -6.07 11.11 4.52
CA TRP A 50 -5.02 10.20 4.11
C TRP A 50 -3.75 10.88 3.60
N ASP A 51 -3.72 12.21 3.59
CA ASP A 51 -2.68 13.01 2.97
C ASP A 51 -2.33 12.44 1.59
N ASP A 52 -3.36 12.17 0.78
CA ASP A 52 -3.24 11.52 -0.53
C ASP A 52 -2.59 12.50 -1.53
N ASP A 53 -1.31 12.83 -1.32
CA ASP A 53 -0.41 13.26 -2.36
C ASP A 53 -0.36 12.11 -3.36
N ALA A 54 -1.10 12.26 -4.46
CA ALA A 54 -1.34 11.26 -5.49
C ALA A 54 -0.06 10.63 -6.11
N TRP A 55 1.12 11.13 -5.75
CA TRP A 55 2.43 10.63 -6.16
C TRP A 55 3.07 9.65 -5.16
N ASN A 56 2.67 9.64 -3.88
CA ASN A 56 3.34 8.85 -2.83
C ASN A 56 3.07 7.34 -2.90
N PHE A 57 1.97 6.91 -3.53
CA PHE A 57 1.67 5.49 -3.69
C PHE A 57 2.64 4.75 -4.61
N ILE A 58 3.24 5.45 -5.59
CA ILE A 58 4.28 4.88 -6.45
C ILE A 58 5.62 4.82 -5.68
N PHE A 59 5.88 5.78 -4.79
CA PHE A 59 7.17 5.88 -4.09
C PHE A 59 7.33 4.89 -2.94
N ILE A 60 6.27 4.53 -2.22
CA ILE A 60 6.39 3.58 -1.11
C ILE A 60 6.86 2.20 -1.62
N ASN A 61 6.28 1.71 -2.73
CA ASN A 61 6.72 0.43 -3.31
C ASN A 61 8.14 0.51 -3.90
N LYS A 62 8.53 1.61 -4.55
CA LYS A 62 9.92 1.78 -5.04
C LYS A 62 10.95 1.84 -3.93
N ARG A 63 10.63 2.46 -2.79
CA ARG A 63 11.57 2.64 -1.66
C ARG A 63 11.76 1.35 -0.87
N PHE A 64 10.74 0.50 -0.74
CA PHE A 64 10.88 -0.83 -0.15
C PHE A 64 11.76 -1.77 -1.00
N VAL A 65 11.71 -1.66 -2.33
CA VAL A 65 12.58 -2.44 -3.23
C VAL A 65 14.04 -1.97 -3.18
N GLN A 66 14.28 -0.66 -2.98
CA GLN A 66 15.65 -0.10 -2.97
C GLN A 66 16.38 -0.23 -1.64
N LEU A 67 15.68 -0.47 -0.52
CA LEU A 67 16.28 -0.61 0.81
C LEU A 67 16.73 -2.06 1.13
N LYS A 68 16.55 -3.01 0.20
CA LYS A 68 17.10 -4.37 0.28
C LYS A 68 18.41 -4.56 -0.51
N LYS A 69 19.23 -3.51 -0.65
CA LYS A 69 20.61 -3.59 -1.15
C LYS A 69 21.61 -3.22 -0.07
#